data_AF-A0A351I1A4-F1
#
_entry.id   AF-A0A351I1A4-F1
#
_cell.length_a   1.000
_cell.length_b   1.000
_cell.length_c   1.000
_cell.angle_alpha   90.00
_cell.angle_beta   90.00
_cell.angle_gamma   90.00
#
_symmetry.space_group_name_H-M   'P 1'
#
loop_
_entity.id
_entity.type
_entity.pdbx_description
1 polymer ?
#
loop_
_entity_poly.entity_id
_entity_poly.type
_entity_poly.pdbx_seq_one_letter_code
_entity_poly.pdbx_strand_id
1 'polypeptide(L)'
;MRVLDLLTKEHALFRRLLDRLEIDLAHDEERARTELDDGLKTLLPALDRHLDIDDLVFTRPPDAPYDDGEPLAEIEEEHRAISSLREEILYALELSSEECTFERLRSLTMLLIDNLEERMQMEETRLWPLYKNALSRSLDRTLSNHLEKRVKVLEKEIERGIAAISMPF
;
A
#
# COMPACT_ATOMS: atom_id res chain seq x y z
N MET A 1 2.05 4.96 -20.62
CA MET A 1 2.50 4.19 -19.44
C MET A 1 1.77 2.86 -19.47
N ARG A 2 2.46 1.73 -19.24
CA ARG A 2 1.81 0.42 -19.08
C ARG A 2 1.33 0.24 -17.64
N VAL A 3 0.37 -0.66 -17.42
CA VAL A 3 -0.11 -1.00 -16.07
C VAL A 3 1.06 -1.48 -15.20
N LEU A 4 1.94 -2.34 -15.73
CA LEU A 4 3.12 -2.81 -15.01
C LEU A 4 4.05 -1.68 -14.56
N ASP A 5 4.27 -0.67 -15.41
CA ASP A 5 5.14 0.46 -15.08
C ASP A 5 4.58 1.24 -13.88
N LEU A 6 3.25 1.32 -13.77
CA LEU A 6 2.56 1.98 -12.66
C LEU A 6 2.68 1.15 -11.38
N LEU A 7 2.32 -0.14 -11.41
CA LEU A 7 2.38 -1.01 -10.24
C LEU A 7 3.81 -1.10 -9.69
N THR A 8 4.81 -1.19 -10.58
CA THR A 8 6.23 -1.13 -10.19
C THR A 8 6.56 0.17 -9.44
N LYS A 9 6.03 1.31 -9.91
CA LYS A 9 6.25 2.60 -9.24
C LYS A 9 5.50 2.69 -7.92
N GLU A 10 4.27 2.17 -7.83
CA GLU A 10 3.51 2.11 -6.57
C GLU A 10 4.21 1.23 -5.53
N HIS A 11 4.65 0.02 -5.88
CA HIS A 11 5.38 -0.87 -4.98
C HIS A 11 6.68 -0.24 -4.47
N ALA A 12 7.42 0.47 -5.34
CA ALA A 12 8.61 1.20 -4.92
C ALA A 12 8.30 2.32 -3.92
N LEU A 13 7.15 3.00 -4.05
CA LEU A 13 6.73 4.03 -3.12
C LEU A 13 6.21 3.42 -1.80
N PHE A 14 5.48 2.31 -1.87
CA PHE A 14 5.04 1.58 -0.68
C PHE A 14 6.23 1.09 0.13
N ARG A 15 7.21 0.40 -0.47
CA ARG A 15 8.43 -0.01 0.25
C ARG A 15 9.11 1.15 0.98
N ARG A 16 9.25 2.31 0.32
CA ARG A 16 9.81 3.51 0.96
C ARG A 16 8.98 4.02 2.14
N LEU A 17 7.64 3.88 2.09
CA LEU A 17 6.76 4.20 3.21
C LEU A 17 6.87 3.17 4.34
N LEU A 18 6.99 1.87 4.01
CA LEU A 18 7.17 0.82 5.00
C LEU A 18 8.51 0.99 5.74
N ASP A 19 9.61 1.18 5.01
CA ASP A 19 10.93 1.50 5.57
C ASP A 19 10.85 2.71 6.51
N ARG A 20 10.06 3.73 6.11
CA ARG A 20 9.86 4.94 6.91
C ARG A 20 9.12 4.64 8.22
N LEU A 21 8.02 3.89 8.14
CA LEU A 21 7.22 3.50 9.30
C LEU A 21 8.05 2.65 10.27
N GLU A 22 8.88 1.73 9.77
CA GLU A 22 9.81 0.95 10.61
C GLU A 22 10.80 1.82 11.38
N ILE A 23 11.39 2.81 10.70
CA ILE A 23 12.26 3.80 11.36
C ILE A 23 11.48 4.58 12.41
N ASP A 24 10.24 4.97 12.13
CA ASP A 24 9.41 5.74 13.06
C ASP A 24 9.02 4.97 14.31
N LEU A 25 8.84 3.65 14.19
CA LEU A 25 8.62 2.75 15.33
C LEU A 25 9.80 2.68 16.30
N ALA A 26 11.01 3.09 15.89
CA ALA A 26 12.20 3.08 16.73
C ALA A 26 12.38 4.37 17.57
N HIS A 27 11.58 5.42 17.33
CA HIS A 27 11.59 6.63 18.15
C HIS A 27 10.95 6.41 19.53
N ASP A 28 11.05 7.42 20.40
CA ASP A 28 10.25 7.46 21.63
C ASP A 28 8.74 7.54 21.31
N GLU A 29 7.90 7.12 22.26
CA GLU A 29 6.45 6.96 22.04
C GLU A 29 5.76 8.23 21.52
N GLU A 30 6.09 9.41 22.06
CA GLU A 30 5.43 10.66 21.69
C GLU A 30 5.74 11.03 20.23
N ARG A 31 7.01 10.96 19.86
CA ARG A 31 7.45 11.18 18.48
C ARG A 31 6.91 10.11 17.53
N ALA A 32 7.04 8.85 17.90
CA ALA A 32 6.60 7.72 17.09
C ALA A 32 5.11 7.81 16.78
N ARG A 33 4.25 8.13 17.75
CA ARG A 33 2.81 8.30 17.51
C ARG A 33 2.51 9.35 16.45
N THR A 34 3.19 10.50 16.51
CA THR A 34 2.97 11.61 15.57
C THR A 34 3.39 11.22 14.15
N GLU A 35 4.58 10.64 14.00
CA GLU A 35 5.11 10.24 12.70
C GLU A 35 4.34 9.07 12.09
N LEU A 36 3.90 8.10 12.90
CA LEU A 36 3.05 7.00 12.47
C LEU A 36 1.67 7.50 12.01
N ASP A 37 1.08 8.46 12.71
CA ASP A 37 -0.22 9.05 12.31
C ASP A 37 -0.13 9.66 10.90
N ASP A 38 0.89 10.47 10.64
CA ASP A 38 1.12 11.09 9.33
C ASP A 38 1.41 10.03 8.24
N GLY A 39 2.28 9.06 8.55
CA GLY A 39 2.66 7.98 7.63
C GLY A 39 1.48 7.07 7.27
N LEU A 40 0.70 6.65 8.25
CA LEU A 40 -0.47 5.78 8.05
C LEU A 40 -1.61 6.52 7.35
N LYS A 41 -1.87 7.79 7.66
CA LYS A 41 -2.85 8.61 6.93
C LYS A 41 -2.49 8.83 5.46
N THR A 42 -1.20 8.72 5.12
CA THR A 42 -0.73 8.73 3.73
C THR A 42 -0.86 7.35 3.08
N LEU A 43 -0.44 6.30 3.77
CA LEU A 43 -0.39 4.93 3.24
C LEU A 43 -1.78 4.33 3.04
N LEU A 44 -2.67 4.42 4.03
CA LEU A 44 -3.96 3.70 4.01
C LEU A 44 -4.89 4.13 2.86
N PRO A 45 -4.99 5.42 2.49
CA PRO A 45 -5.74 5.83 1.29
C PRO A 45 -5.02 5.50 -0.01
N ALA A 46 -3.69 5.35 -0.01
CA ALA A 46 -2.95 4.94 -1.21
C ALA A 46 -3.16 3.44 -1.48
N LEU A 47 -3.17 2.63 -0.42
CA LEU A 47 -3.42 1.19 -0.46
C LEU A 47 -4.82 0.86 -0.96
N ASP A 48 -5.85 1.49 -0.41
CA ASP A 48 -7.26 1.32 -0.83
C ASP A 48 -7.41 1.47 -2.36
N ARG A 49 -6.76 2.49 -2.91
CA ARG A 49 -6.83 2.77 -4.34
C ARG A 49 -5.88 1.93 -5.20
N HIS A 50 -4.96 1.18 -4.59
CA HIS A 50 -4.13 0.19 -5.26
C HIS A 50 -4.93 -1.11 -5.42
N LEU A 51 -5.68 -1.50 -4.39
CA LEU A 51 -6.64 -2.61 -4.46
C LEU A 51 -7.68 -2.43 -5.58
N ASP A 52 -8.15 -1.20 -5.82
CA ASP A 52 -9.00 -0.88 -6.96
C ASP A 52 -8.35 -1.21 -8.32
N ILE A 53 -7.04 -1.00 -8.45
CA ILE A 53 -6.29 -1.28 -9.68
C ILE A 53 -6.12 -2.80 -9.82
N ASP A 54 -5.79 -3.47 -8.73
CA ASP A 54 -5.66 -4.93 -8.66
C ASP A 54 -6.97 -5.61 -9.06
N ASP A 55 -8.11 -5.11 -8.58
CA ASP A 55 -9.43 -5.62 -8.97
C ASP A 55 -9.69 -5.47 -10.48
N LEU A 56 -9.27 -4.36 -11.07
CA LEU A 56 -9.41 -4.13 -12.51
C LEU A 56 -8.50 -5.02 -13.36
N VAL A 57 -7.35 -5.42 -12.81
CA VAL A 57 -6.31 -6.16 -13.53
C VAL A 57 -6.47 -7.67 -13.36
N PHE A 58 -6.78 -8.12 -12.14
CA PHE A 58 -6.74 -9.51 -11.74
C PHE A 58 -8.13 -10.14 -11.60
N THR A 59 -9.16 -9.40 -11.15
CA THR A 59 -10.50 -9.96 -10.88
C THR A 59 -11.33 -10.17 -12.15
N ARG A 60 -11.06 -9.44 -13.24
CA ARG A 60 -11.70 -9.67 -14.55
C ARG A 60 -10.70 -9.53 -15.71
N PRO A 61 -9.73 -10.43 -15.86
CA PRO A 61 -8.74 -10.31 -16.90
C PRO A 61 -9.40 -10.70 -18.24
N PRO A 62 -9.52 -9.77 -19.20
CA PRO A 62 -10.12 -10.06 -20.50
C PRO A 62 -9.35 -11.07 -21.36
N ASP A 63 -8.10 -11.41 -21.00
CA ASP A 63 -7.23 -12.34 -21.74
C ASP A 63 -6.68 -13.50 -20.86
N ALA A 64 -7.17 -13.69 -19.63
CA ALA A 64 -6.73 -14.84 -18.85
C ALA A 64 -7.29 -16.13 -19.47
N PRO A 65 -6.52 -17.24 -19.49
CA PRO A 65 -7.15 -18.54 -19.67
C PRO A 65 -8.24 -18.65 -18.59
N TYR A 66 -9.43 -19.10 -18.98
CA TYR A 66 -10.45 -19.51 -18.02
C TYR A 66 -9.87 -20.68 -17.20
N ASP A 67 -9.08 -20.36 -16.18
CA ASP A 67 -8.50 -21.30 -15.23
C ASP A 67 -9.17 -20.99 -13.88
N ASP A 68 -10.25 -21.73 -13.66
CA ASP A 68 -10.65 -22.38 -12.41
C ASP A 68 -10.72 -21.57 -11.10
N GLY A 69 -10.87 -20.25 -11.11
CA GLY A 69 -11.38 -19.47 -9.95
C GLY A 69 -10.51 -19.39 -8.67
N GLU A 70 -9.49 -20.23 -8.51
CA GLU A 70 -8.60 -20.25 -7.33
C GLU A 70 -7.72 -18.99 -7.20
N PRO A 71 -7.04 -18.48 -8.26
CA PRO A 71 -6.21 -17.27 -8.15
C PRO A 71 -7.02 -16.01 -7.82
N LEU A 72 -8.30 -15.98 -8.25
CA LEU A 72 -9.21 -14.87 -7.96
C LEU A 72 -9.64 -14.87 -6.49
N ALA A 73 -9.96 -16.06 -5.96
CA ALA A 73 -10.39 -16.22 -4.57
C ALA A 73 -9.28 -15.85 -3.58
N GLU A 74 -8.03 -16.19 -3.90
CA GLU A 74 -6.85 -15.82 -3.11
C GLU A 74 -6.68 -14.30 -3.05
N ILE A 75 -6.78 -13.61 -4.20
CA ILE A 75 -6.71 -12.14 -4.28
C ILE A 75 -7.87 -11.48 -3.51
N GLU A 76 -9.10 -12.00 -3.64
CA GLU A 76 -10.25 -11.49 -2.89
C GLU A 76 -10.14 -11.70 -1.37
N GLU A 77 -9.55 -12.82 -0.94
CA GLU A 77 -9.27 -13.08 0.48
C GLU A 77 -8.20 -12.12 1.03
N GLU A 78 -7.12 -11.91 0.29
CA GLU A 78 -6.07 -10.94 0.64
C GLU A 78 -6.57 -9.50 0.66
N HIS A 79 -7.40 -9.10 -0.31
CA HIS A 79 -8.02 -7.79 -0.35
C HIS A 79 -8.88 -7.54 0.90
N ARG A 80 -9.63 -8.56 1.34
CA ARG A 80 -10.42 -8.50 2.58
C ARG A 80 -9.55 -8.40 3.82
N ALA A 81 -8.48 -9.19 3.90
CA ALA A 81 -7.55 -9.15 5.02
C ALA A 81 -6.92 -7.76 5.19
N ILE A 82 -6.42 -7.18 4.09
CA ILE A 82 -5.83 -5.83 4.10
C ILE A 82 -6.87 -4.75 4.40
N SER A 83 -8.08 -4.87 3.85
CA SER A 83 -9.16 -3.93 4.14
C SER A 83 -9.54 -3.94 5.62
N SER A 84 -9.64 -5.13 6.21
CA SER A 84 -9.92 -5.30 7.65
C SER A 84 -8.81 -4.72 8.51
N LEU A 85 -7.54 -4.98 8.18
CA LEU A 85 -6.40 -4.43 8.93
C LEU A 85 -6.35 -2.90 8.83
N ARG A 86 -6.63 -2.35 7.64
CA ARG A 86 -6.75 -0.91 7.42
C ARG A 86 -7.83 -0.29 8.29
N GLU A 87 -9.03 -0.88 8.34
CA GLU A 87 -10.12 -0.37 9.18
C GLU A 87 -9.75 -0.39 10.65
N GLU A 88 -9.07 -1.44 11.12
CA GLU A 88 -8.60 -1.50 12.50
C GLU A 88 -7.56 -0.42 12.81
N ILE A 89 -6.64 -0.15 11.89
CA ILE A 89 -5.63 0.91 12.06
C ILE A 89 -6.29 2.29 12.05
N LEU A 90 -7.21 2.55 11.12
CA LEU A 90 -7.94 3.83 11.09
C LEU A 90 -8.70 4.06 12.40
N TYR A 91 -9.38 3.02 12.89
CA TYR A 91 -10.05 3.09 14.19
C TYR A 91 -9.06 3.36 15.32
N ALA A 92 -7.90 2.70 15.33
CA ALA A 92 -6.86 2.91 16.34
C ALA A 92 -6.28 4.35 16.32
N LEU A 93 -6.23 5.00 15.14
CA LEU A 93 -5.77 6.38 14.98
C LEU A 93 -6.83 7.42 15.41
N GLU A 94 -8.12 7.07 15.34
CA GLU A 94 -9.22 7.96 15.77
C GLU A 94 -9.40 7.99 17.30
N LEU A 95 -8.94 6.94 17.98
CA LEU A 95 -9.00 6.84 19.43
C LEU A 95 -8.03 7.81 20.11
N SER A 96 -8.42 8.31 21.29
CA SER A 96 -7.49 9.07 22.12
C SER A 96 -6.33 8.20 22.60
N SER A 97 -5.22 8.82 23.02
CA SER A 97 -4.05 8.10 23.55
C SER A 97 -4.33 7.29 24.81
N GLU A 98 -5.39 7.63 25.55
CA GLU A 98 -5.88 6.87 26.71
C GLU A 98 -6.67 5.61 26.30
N GLU A 99 -7.31 5.64 25.14
CA GLU A 99 -8.14 4.54 24.61
C GLU A 99 -7.33 3.59 23.70
N CYS A 100 -6.25 4.08 23.08
CA CYS A 100 -5.35 3.30 22.24
C CYS A 100 -3.90 3.40 22.72
N THR A 101 -3.41 2.31 23.31
CA THR A 101 -2.01 2.20 23.73
C THR A 101 -1.07 2.23 22.54
N PHE A 102 0.13 2.79 22.73
CA PHE A 102 1.12 2.85 21.66
C PHE A 102 1.54 1.45 21.23
N GLU A 103 1.64 0.52 22.18
CA GLU A 103 1.95 -0.88 21.89
C GLU A 103 0.95 -1.53 20.92
N ARG A 104 -0.34 -1.17 21.03
CA ARG A 104 -1.36 -1.63 20.09
C ARG A 104 -1.12 -1.03 18.70
N LEU A 105 -0.94 0.29 18.60
CA LEU A 105 -0.69 0.98 17.33
C LEU A 105 0.59 0.45 16.65
N ARG A 106 1.64 0.22 17.44
CA ARG A 106 2.89 -0.41 17.01
C ARG A 106 2.66 -1.80 16.45
N SER A 107 1.94 -2.65 17.18
CA SER A 107 1.66 -4.03 16.75
C SER A 107 0.87 -4.06 15.44
N LEU A 108 -0.14 -3.20 15.30
CA LEU A 108 -0.91 -3.08 14.07
C LEU A 108 -0.08 -2.56 12.90
N THR A 109 0.83 -1.61 13.16
CA THR A 109 1.70 -1.06 12.11
C THR A 109 2.73 -2.09 11.64
N MET A 110 3.34 -2.84 12.57
CA MET A 110 4.25 -3.94 12.22
C MET A 110 3.52 -5.01 11.41
N LEU A 111 2.31 -5.40 11.83
CA LEU A 111 1.49 -6.34 11.09
C LEU A 111 1.17 -5.84 9.68
N LEU A 112 0.91 -4.54 9.50
CA LEU A 112 0.69 -3.94 8.19
C LEU A 112 1.93 -4.00 7.31
N ILE A 113 3.11 -3.68 7.87
CA ILE A 113 4.39 -3.76 7.16
C ILE A 113 4.62 -5.19 6.66
N ASP A 114 4.59 -6.17 7.57
CA ASP A 114 4.85 -7.58 7.24
C ASP A 114 3.90 -8.08 6.14
N ASN A 115 2.59 -7.82 6.27
CA ASN A 115 1.60 -8.25 5.28
C ASN A 115 1.80 -7.60 3.91
N LEU A 116 2.13 -6.31 3.86
CA LEU A 116 2.32 -5.61 2.59
C LEU A 116 3.59 -6.03 1.88
N GLU A 117 4.67 -6.30 2.62
CA GLU A 117 5.90 -6.82 2.03
C GLU A 117 5.70 -8.21 1.41
N GLU A 118 5.08 -9.13 2.15
CA GLU A 118 4.79 -10.48 1.68
C GLU A 118 3.90 -10.44 0.43
N ARG A 119 2.86 -9.61 0.45
CA ARG A 119 1.94 -9.46 -0.68
C ARG A 119 2.62 -8.89 -1.91
N MET A 120 3.34 -7.77 -1.78
CA MET A 120 4.05 -7.18 -2.92
C MET A 120 5.03 -8.18 -3.53
N GLN A 121 5.69 -8.99 -2.70
CA GLN A 121 6.58 -10.06 -3.18
C GLN A 121 5.79 -11.17 -3.91
N MET A 122 4.67 -11.62 -3.38
CA MET A 122 3.80 -12.63 -4.01
C MET A 122 3.29 -12.15 -5.36
N GLU A 123 2.78 -10.91 -5.43
CA GLU A 123 2.33 -10.29 -6.65
C GLU A 123 3.44 -10.24 -7.71
N GLU A 124 4.61 -9.71 -7.34
CA GLU A 124 5.74 -9.52 -8.25
C GLU A 124 6.31 -10.85 -8.79
N THR A 125 6.38 -11.87 -7.94
CA THR A 125 7.05 -13.14 -8.27
C THR A 125 6.12 -14.19 -8.86
N ARG A 126 4.81 -14.13 -8.55
CA ARG A 126 3.82 -15.13 -8.97
C ARG A 126 2.75 -14.54 -9.87
N LEU A 127 2.04 -13.49 -9.44
CA LEU A 127 0.89 -12.97 -10.20
C LEU A 127 1.30 -12.19 -11.44
N TRP A 128 2.26 -11.28 -11.34
CA TRP A 128 2.67 -10.45 -12.48
C TRP A 128 3.15 -11.29 -13.69
N PRO A 129 3.94 -12.37 -13.52
CA PRO A 129 4.23 -13.29 -14.61
C PRO A 129 2.99 -13.93 -15.25
N LEU A 130 2.02 -14.37 -14.45
CA LEU A 130 0.77 -14.99 -14.93
C LEU A 130 -0.09 -14.00 -15.72
N TYR A 131 -0.15 -12.74 -15.27
CA TYR A 131 -0.97 -11.69 -15.87
C TYR A 131 -0.20 -10.76 -16.81
N LYS A 132 1.01 -11.15 -17.26
CA LYS A 132 1.90 -10.31 -18.07
C LYS A 132 1.21 -9.66 -19.27
N ASN A 133 0.30 -10.36 -19.93
CA ASN A 133 -0.44 -9.82 -21.09
C ASN A 133 -1.40 -8.70 -20.68
N ALA A 134 -2.16 -8.89 -19.59
CA ALA A 134 -3.03 -7.86 -19.02
C ALA A 134 -2.20 -6.65 -18.54
N LEU A 135 -1.09 -6.90 -17.87
CA LEU A 135 -0.17 -5.88 -17.34
C LEU A 135 0.59 -5.10 -18.41
N SER A 136 0.77 -5.70 -19.59
CA SER A 136 1.43 -5.05 -20.74
C SER A 136 0.53 -4.05 -21.46
N ARG A 137 -0.76 -3.98 -21.11
CA ARG A 137 -1.72 -3.07 -21.73
C ARG A 137 -1.40 -1.63 -21.40
N SER A 138 -1.65 -0.76 -22.36
CA SER A 138 -1.67 0.68 -22.13
C SER A 138 -2.95 1.05 -21.40
N LEU A 139 -2.82 1.82 -20.33
CA LEU A 139 -3.95 2.48 -19.69
C LEU A 139 -4.55 3.51 -20.67
N ASP A 140 -5.88 3.71 -20.63
CA ASP A 140 -6.50 4.85 -21.32
C ASP A 140 -5.84 6.16 -20.87
N ARG A 141 -5.76 7.14 -21.77
CA ARG A 141 -5.09 8.42 -21.51
C ARG A 141 -5.66 9.14 -20.28
N THR A 142 -6.95 9.02 -20.02
CA THR A 142 -7.64 9.63 -18.88
C THR A 142 -7.23 8.95 -17.57
N LEU A 143 -7.21 7.63 -17.56
CA LEU A 143 -6.82 6.80 -16.42
C LEU A 143 -5.32 6.98 -16.10
N SER A 144 -4.47 6.99 -17.13
CA SER A 144 -3.03 7.26 -17.02
C SER A 144 -2.77 8.63 -16.36
N ASN A 145 -3.48 9.68 -16.79
CA ASN A 145 -3.32 11.02 -16.22
C ASN A 145 -3.76 11.10 -14.74
N HIS A 146 -4.82 10.40 -14.36
CA HIS A 146 -5.29 10.37 -12.98
C HIS A 146 -4.29 9.64 -12.07
N LEU A 147 -3.79 8.50 -12.51
CA LEU A 147 -2.82 7.68 -11.79
C LEU A 147 -1.45 8.36 -11.68
N GLU A 148 -0.96 8.98 -12.76
CA GLU A 148 0.27 9.79 -12.70
C GLU A 148 0.18 10.95 -11.71
N LYS A 149 -0.97 11.63 -11.62
CA LYS A 149 -1.18 12.68 -10.61
C LYS A 149 -1.12 12.12 -9.19
N ARG A 150 -1.73 10.96 -8.95
CA ARG A 150 -1.73 10.29 -7.63
C ARG A 150 -0.33 9.89 -7.21
N VAL A 151 0.40 9.23 -8.09
CA VAL A 151 1.78 8.85 -7.86
C VAL A 151 2.64 10.08 -7.52
N LYS A 152 2.44 11.21 -8.20
CA LYS A 152 3.14 12.46 -7.89
C LYS A 152 2.76 13.05 -6.53
N VAL A 153 1.54 12.83 -6.04
CA VAL A 153 1.14 13.23 -4.69
C VAL A 153 1.85 12.36 -3.67
N LEU A 154 1.79 11.04 -3.84
CA LEU A 154 2.45 10.07 -2.96
C LEU A 154 3.97 10.30 -2.90
N GLU A 155 4.60 10.53 -4.05
CA GLU A 155 6.02 10.85 -4.16
C GLU A 155 6.38 12.13 -3.37
N LYS A 156 5.57 13.19 -3.48
CA LYS A 156 5.78 14.43 -2.71
C LYS A 156 5.60 14.25 -1.21
N GLU A 157 4.65 13.42 -0.80
CA GLU A 157 4.38 13.15 0.63
C GLU A 157 5.52 12.33 1.24
N ILE A 158 6.03 11.32 0.53
CA ILE A 158 7.23 10.58 0.92
C ILE A 158 8.45 11.50 0.99
N GLU A 159 8.66 12.36 -0.01
CA GLU A 159 9.76 13.33 0.00
C GLU A 159 9.69 14.30 1.19
N ARG A 160 8.48 14.76 1.55
CA ARG A 160 8.26 15.58 2.75
C ARG A 160 8.58 14.81 4.02
N GLY A 161 8.10 13.57 4.13
CA GLY A 161 8.38 12.69 5.27
C GLY A 161 9.89 12.46 5.45
N ILE A 162 10.62 12.16 4.37
CA ILE A 162 12.08 11.98 4.41
C ILE A 162 12.81 13.27 4.81
N ALA A 163 12.35 14.43 4.30
CA ALA A 163 12.95 15.71 4.62
C ALA A 163 12.77 16.09 6.12
N ALA A 164 11.67 15.70 6.75
CA ALA A 164 11.41 15.96 8.17
C ALA A 164 12.40 15.23 9.11
N ILE A 165 12.90 14.06 8.72
CA ILE A 165 13.90 13.28 9.48
C ILE A 165 15.32 13.82 9.29
N SER A 166 15.60 14.26 8.06
CA SER A 166 16.95 14.63 7.64
C SER A 166 17.35 16.02 8.14
N MET A 167 16.46 16.72 8.83
CA MET A 167 16.78 17.97 9.52
C MET A 167 17.44 17.64 10.86
N PRO A 168 18.71 18.02 11.08
CA PRO A 168 19.31 17.91 12.40
C PRO A 168 18.56 18.84 13.36
N PHE A 169 18.06 18.27 14.46
CA PHE A 169 17.64 19.04 15.63
C PHE A 169 18.80 19.84 16.20
#